data_AF-A0A9P9I050-F1
#
_entry.id   AF-A0A9P9I050-F1
#
_cell.length_a   1.000
_cell.length_b   1.000
_cell.length_c   1.000
_cell.angle_alpha   90.00
_cell.angle_beta   90.00
_cell.angle_gamma   90.00
#
_symmetry.space_group_name_H-M   'P 1'
#
loop_
_entity.id
_entity.type
_entity.pdbx_description
1 polymer ?
#
loop_
_entity_poly.entity_id
_entity_poly.type
_entity_poly.pdbx_seq_one_letter_code
_entity_poly.pdbx_strand_id
1 'polypeptide(L)'
;MFLNTFMMQELVRRYFDEVLDREDEGSQFEKLFIYTVSKGTPIPSHLILVNECISRFSLQPSRGMLLKELNRSLDEFYAEYAQKETAENWLNTHPFQNAVSDDADSVWIGK
;
A
#
# COMPACT_ATOMS: atom_id res chain seq x y z
N MET A 1 3.58 13.60 7.29
CA MET A 1 2.18 13.46 6.83
C MET A 1 2.18 12.39 5.76
N PHE A 2 1.51 11.27 5.99
CA PHE A 2 1.35 10.23 4.98
C PHE A 2 0.21 10.68 4.05
N LEU A 3 0.54 10.94 2.79
CA LEU A 3 -0.43 11.36 1.80
C LEU A 3 -1.03 10.09 1.18
N ASN A 4 -2.36 9.96 1.23
CA ASN A 4 -3.10 8.97 0.44
C ASN A 4 -4.09 9.70 -0.49
N THR A 5 -4.41 9.12 -1.63
CA THR A 5 -5.37 9.70 -2.56
C THR A 5 -6.78 9.11 -2.41
N PHE A 6 -7.78 9.73 -3.02
CA PHE A 6 -9.16 9.22 -3.02
C PHE A 6 -9.25 7.82 -3.62
N MET A 7 -8.70 7.57 -4.81
CA MET A 7 -8.72 6.25 -5.44
C MET A 7 -8.09 5.19 -4.53
N MET A 8 -6.93 5.48 -3.94
CA MET A 8 -6.26 4.52 -3.07
C MET A 8 -7.02 4.29 -1.75
N GLN A 9 -7.66 5.32 -1.18
CA GLN A 9 -8.59 5.15 -0.05
C GLN A 9 -9.77 4.23 -0.41
N GLU A 10 -10.44 4.48 -1.54
CA GLU A 10 -11.59 3.70 -1.97
C GLU A 10 -11.23 2.24 -2.19
N LEU A 11 -10.05 1.95 -2.75
CA LEU A 11 -9.56 0.59 -2.88
C LEU A 11 -9.40 -0.07 -1.51
N VAL A 12 -8.72 0.58 -0.56
CA VAL A 12 -8.52 0.03 0.79
C VAL A 12 -9.85 -0.21 1.49
N ARG A 13 -10.79 0.75 1.43
CA ARG A 13 -12.12 0.65 2.04
C ARG A 13 -12.91 -0.51 1.44
N ARG A 14 -12.98 -0.61 0.11
CA ARG A 14 -13.68 -1.70 -0.57
C ARG A 14 -13.11 -3.07 -0.18
N TYR A 15 -11.78 -3.23 -0.15
CA TYR A 15 -11.17 -4.49 0.28
C TYR A 15 -11.44 -4.81 1.75
N PHE A 16 -11.48 -3.80 2.61
CA PHE A 16 -11.81 -3.98 4.02
C PHE A 16 -13.27 -4.39 4.20
N ASP A 17 -14.20 -3.71 3.52
CA ASP A 17 -15.63 -4.05 3.53
C ASP A 17 -15.88 -5.48 3.01
N GLU A 18 -15.22 -5.87 1.90
CA GLU A 18 -15.29 -7.25 1.38
C GLU A 18 -14.81 -8.30 2.39
N VAL A 19 -13.87 -7.94 3.26
CA VAL A 19 -13.38 -8.83 4.32
C VAL A 19 -14.38 -8.92 5.47
N LEU A 20 -15.01 -7.80 5.86
CA LEU A 20 -16.06 -7.79 6.88
C LEU A 20 -17.30 -8.59 6.43
N ASP A 21 -17.74 -8.43 5.18
CA ASP A 21 -18.87 -9.19 4.65
C ASP A 21 -18.61 -10.70 4.72
N ARG A 22 -17.38 -11.13 4.41
CA ARG A 22 -16.97 -12.54 4.50
C ARG A 22 -16.86 -13.04 5.94
N GLU A 23 -16.44 -12.18 6.87
CA GLU A 23 -16.44 -12.48 8.31
C GLU A 23 -17.85 -12.79 8.80
N ASP A 24 -18.81 -11.93 8.44
CA ASP A 24 -20.21 -12.06 8.80
C ASP A 24 -20.85 -13.33 8.21
N GLU A 25 -20.40 -13.76 7.02
CA GLU A 25 -20.76 -15.05 6.40
C GLU A 25 -20.12 -16.27 7.06
N GLY A 26 -19.28 -16.08 8.10
CA GLY A 26 -18.62 -17.15 8.85
C GLY A 26 -17.37 -17.71 8.20
N SER A 27 -16.80 -17.03 7.19
CA SER A 27 -15.52 -17.40 6.61
C SER A 27 -14.37 -17.01 7.54
N GLN A 28 -13.39 -17.90 7.72
CA GLN A 28 -12.13 -17.50 8.37
C GLN A 28 -11.25 -16.76 7.37
N PHE A 29 -10.77 -15.57 7.78
CA PHE A 29 -9.87 -14.76 6.97
C PHE A 29 -8.68 -14.30 7.79
N GLU A 30 -7.60 -13.99 7.08
CA GLU A 30 -6.41 -13.43 7.67
C GLU A 30 -6.59 -11.93 7.88
N LYS A 31 -6.16 -11.44 9.05
CA LYS A 31 -6.28 -10.03 9.41
C LYS A 31 -5.60 -9.15 8.35
N LEU A 32 -6.33 -8.16 7.83
CA LEU A 32 -5.80 -7.20 6.88
C LEU A 32 -4.83 -6.22 7.56
N PHE A 33 -3.67 -6.03 6.94
CA PHE A 33 -2.65 -5.08 7.36
C PHE A 33 -2.35 -4.09 6.25
N ILE A 34 -2.07 -2.85 6.63
CA ILE A 34 -1.51 -1.82 5.76
C ILE A 34 -0.05 -1.62 6.12
N TYR A 35 0.80 -1.60 5.10
CA TYR A 35 2.23 -1.32 5.22
C TYR A 35 2.49 0.06 4.62
N THR A 36 2.72 1.04 5.49
CA THR A 36 2.96 2.43 5.09
C THR A 36 4.46 2.66 4.92
N VAL A 37 4.89 3.00 3.71
CA VAL A 37 6.28 3.33 3.40
C VAL A 37 6.43 4.84 3.26
N SER A 38 7.41 5.42 3.96
CA SER A 38 7.65 6.86 3.91
C SER A 38 8.21 7.31 2.56
N LYS A 39 7.82 8.51 2.11
CA LYS A 39 8.44 9.14 0.94
C LYS A 39 9.94 9.33 1.18
N GLY A 40 10.74 9.04 0.16
CA GLY A 40 12.21 9.12 0.23
C GLY A 40 12.87 7.83 0.73
N THR A 41 12.10 6.78 1.07
CA THR A 41 12.65 5.46 1.35
C THR A 41 13.47 4.95 0.15
N PRO A 42 14.73 4.53 0.37
CA PRO A 42 15.55 4.00 -0.70
C PRO A 42 14.98 2.67 -1.21
N ILE A 43 14.75 2.58 -2.52
CA ILE A 43 14.36 1.32 -3.16
C ILE A 43 15.64 0.50 -3.44
N PRO A 44 15.74 -0.75 -2.98
CA PRO A 44 16.88 -1.61 -3.28
C PRO A 44 17.10 -1.72 -4.80
N SER A 45 18.36 -1.75 -5.24
CA SER A 45 18.71 -1.73 -6.68
C SER A 45 18.22 -2.91 -7.50
N HIS A 46 17.71 -3.96 -6.85
CA HIS A 46 17.11 -5.12 -7.48
C HIS A 46 15.58 -5.01 -7.57
N LEU A 47 14.97 -4.00 -6.96
CA LEU A 47 13.55 -3.65 -7.07
C LEU A 47 13.39 -2.35 -7.86
N ILE A 48 12.19 -2.11 -8.39
CA ILE A 48 11.80 -0.89 -9.08
C ILE A 48 10.37 -0.53 -8.68
N LEU A 49 10.14 0.75 -8.39
CA LEU A 49 8.82 1.29 -8.14
C LEU A 49 8.26 1.84 -9.46
N VAL A 50 7.19 1.25 -9.97
CA VAL A 50 6.56 1.62 -11.24
C VAL A 50 5.22 2.28 -10.94
N ASN A 51 5.01 3.49 -11.45
CA ASN A 51 3.67 4.08 -11.50
C ASN A 51 2.86 3.31 -12.56
N GLU A 52 1.85 2.56 -12.14
CA GLU A 52 1.00 1.80 -13.04
C GLU A 52 -0.04 2.70 -13.71
N CYS A 53 -0.76 3.48 -12.90
CA CYS A 53 -1.82 4.37 -13.33
C CYS A 53 -2.17 5.34 -12.19
N ILE A 54 -2.25 6.64 -12.48
CA ILE A 54 -2.61 7.68 -11.50
C ILE A 54 -1.69 7.56 -10.26
N SER A 55 -2.26 7.32 -9.08
CA SER A 55 -1.62 7.25 -7.77
C SER A 55 -1.28 5.81 -7.37
N ARG A 56 -1.51 4.84 -8.25
CA ARG A 56 -1.22 3.42 -8.02
C ARG A 56 0.19 3.08 -8.47
N PHE A 57 0.97 2.55 -7.52
CA PHE A 57 2.32 2.06 -7.76
C PHE A 57 2.41 0.56 -7.55
N SER A 58 3.38 -0.04 -8.21
CA SER A 58 3.79 -1.43 -8.01
C SER A 58 5.27 -1.50 -7.73
N LEU A 59 5.64 -2.29 -6.72
CA LEU A 59 7.03 -2.62 -6.42
C LEU A 59 7.35 -3.95 -7.10
N GLN A 60 8.24 -3.90 -8.08
CA GLN A 60 8.51 -5.01 -8.99
C GLN A 60 10.01 -5.36 -9.01
N PRO A 61 10.40 -6.55 -9.49
CA PRO A 61 11.80 -6.83 -9.76
C PRO A 61 12.31 -5.96 -10.91
N SER A 62 13.47 -5.33 -10.74
CA SER A 62 14.12 -4.48 -11.77
C SER A 62 14.76 -5.28 -12.91
N ARG A 63 14.92 -6.59 -12.72
CA ARG A 63 15.58 -7.52 -13.64
C ARG A 63 15.00 -8.92 -13.43
N GLY A 64 15.35 -9.86 -14.31
CA GLY A 64 14.98 -11.27 -14.12
C GLY A 64 15.39 -11.77 -12.73
N MET A 65 14.41 -12.28 -11.98
CA MET A 65 14.55 -12.72 -10.59
C MET A 65 13.63 -13.91 -10.33
N LEU A 66 14.05 -14.86 -9.49
CA LEU A 66 13.18 -15.96 -9.07
C LEU A 66 12.08 -15.44 -8.14
N LEU A 67 10.87 -16.00 -8.22
CA LEU A 67 9.75 -15.61 -7.37
C LEU A 67 10.09 -15.68 -5.87
N LYS A 68 10.82 -16.71 -5.44
CA LYS A 68 11.27 -16.85 -4.05
C LYS A 68 12.20 -15.72 -3.61
N GLU A 69 13.07 -15.26 -4.50
CA GLU A 69 13.98 -14.15 -4.21
C GLU A 69 13.22 -12.83 -4.15
N LEU A 70 12.25 -12.62 -5.05
CA LEU A 70 11.38 -11.45 -5.02
C LEU A 70 10.60 -11.38 -3.69
N ASN A 71 9.96 -12.47 -3.28
CA ASN A 71 9.20 -12.50 -2.03
C ASN A 71 10.09 -12.18 -0.83
N ARG A 72 11.29 -12.79 -0.76
CA ARG A 72 12.26 -12.46 0.29
C ARG A 72 12.65 -10.99 0.27
N SER A 73 12.96 -10.43 -0.89
CA SER A 73 13.31 -9.01 -1.04
C SER A 73 12.17 -8.07 -0.61
N LEU A 74 10.93 -8.43 -0.91
CA LEU A 74 9.75 -7.67 -0.46
C LEU A 74 9.54 -7.78 1.05
N ASP A 75 9.67 -8.99 1.62
CA ASP A 75 9.58 -9.22 3.06
C ASP A 75 10.62 -8.39 3.82
N GLU A 76 11.88 -8.42 3.37
CA GLU A 76 12.98 -7.63 3.94
C GLU A 76 12.70 -6.13 3.82
N PHE A 77 12.28 -5.67 2.64
CA PHE A 77 11.97 -4.26 2.39
C PHE A 77 10.85 -3.73 3.30
N TYR A 78 9.72 -4.45 3.39
CA TYR A 78 8.61 -4.02 4.22
C TYR A 78 8.92 -4.17 5.72
N ALA A 79 9.69 -5.18 6.12
CA ALA A 79 10.10 -5.32 7.52
C ALA A 79 11.02 -4.19 7.99
N GLU A 80 11.90 -3.70 7.10
CA GLU A 80 12.85 -2.63 7.44
C GLU A 80 12.24 -1.23 7.32
N TYR A 81 11.47 -0.98 6.26
CA TYR A 81 11.09 0.39 5.89
C TYR A 81 9.60 0.73 6.05
N ALA A 82 8.74 -0.25 6.34
CA ALA A 82 7.31 0.00 6.46
C ALA A 82 6.82 0.04 7.90
N GLN A 83 5.91 0.96 8.17
CA GLN A 83 5.07 0.90 9.36
C GLN A 83 3.90 -0.04 9.08
N LYS A 84 3.86 -1.15 9.81
CA LYS A 84 2.75 -2.12 9.74
C LYS A 84 1.68 -1.76 10.77
N GLU A 85 0.44 -1.66 10.32
CA GLU A 85 -0.73 -1.51 11.19
C GLU A 85 -1.94 -2.25 10.63
N THR A 86 -2.98 -2.45 11.45
CA THR A 86 -4.21 -3.09 10.99
C THR A 86 -4.96 -2.16 10.04
N ALA A 87 -5.66 -2.72 9.04
CA ALA A 87 -6.45 -1.90 8.11
C ALA A 87 -7.49 -1.03 8.84
N GLU A 88 -8.13 -1.58 9.88
CA GLU A 88 -9.03 -0.84 10.75
C GLU A 88 -8.36 0.39 11.41
N ASN A 89 -7.18 0.22 12.02
CA ASN A 89 -6.47 1.33 12.66
C ASN A 89 -6.03 2.38 11.63
N TRP A 90 -5.58 1.91 10.47
CA TRP A 90 -5.16 2.77 9.38
C TRP A 90 -6.34 3.62 8.88
N LEU A 91 -7.51 3.01 8.64
CA LEU A 91 -8.73 3.70 8.22
C LEU A 91 -9.24 4.71 9.26
N ASN A 92 -9.11 4.39 10.55
CA ASN A 92 -9.49 5.30 11.65
C ASN A 92 -8.58 6.53 11.74
N THR A 93 -7.31 6.40 11.37
CA THR A 93 -6.31 7.48 11.45
C THR A 93 -6.10 8.25 10.15
N HIS A 94 -6.59 7.71 9.03
CA HIS A 94 -6.53 8.31 7.69
C HIS A 94 -7.95 8.51 7.15
N PRO A 95 -8.71 9.50 7.66
CA PRO A 95 -10.09 9.69 7.24
C PRO A 95 -10.17 10.14 5.78
N PHE A 96 -11.20 9.65 5.08
CA PHE A 96 -11.39 9.89 3.64
C PHE A 96 -11.40 11.38 3.28
N GLN A 97 -12.02 12.24 4.11
CA GLN A 97 -12.07 13.68 3.83
C GLN A 97 -10.69 14.37 3.79
N ASN A 98 -9.65 13.72 4.32
CA ASN A 98 -8.28 14.23 4.31
C ASN A 98 -7.46 13.66 3.15
N ALA A 99 -8.04 12.78 2.32
CA ALA A 99 -7.37 12.24 1.16
C ALA A 99 -7.19 13.31 0.07
N VAL A 100 -6.14 13.13 -0.72
CA VAL A 100 -5.75 14.06 -1.78
C VAL A 100 -6.42 13.67 -3.10
N SER A 101 -6.70 14.66 -3.95
CA SER A 101 -7.15 14.39 -5.32
C SER A 101 -6.12 13.55 -6.07
N ASP A 102 -6.63 12.56 -6.81
CA ASP A 102 -5.83 11.72 -7.69
C ASP A 102 -5.09 12.53 -8.77
N ASP A 103 -5.73 13.59 -9.30
CA ASP A 103 -5.15 14.49 -10.30
C ASP A 103 -4.12 15.48 -9.72
N ALA A 104 -3.92 15.48 -8.40
CA ALA A 104 -2.95 16.36 -7.74
C ALA A 104 -1.56 15.73 -7.66
N ASP A 105 -1.04 15.25 -8.79
CA ASP A 105 0.28 14.60 -8.92
C ASP A 105 1.39 15.42 -8.29
N SER A 106 1.34 16.74 -8.44
CA SER A 106 2.32 17.65 -7.84
C SER A 106 2.34 17.60 -6.30
N VAL A 107 1.28 17.12 -5.66
CA VAL A 107 1.16 17.00 -4.20
C VAL A 107 1.64 15.63 -3.74
N TRP A 108 1.23 14.54 -4.41
CA TRP A 108 1.56 13.18 -3.97
C TRP A 108 2.84 12.61 -4.61
N ILE A 109 3.29 13.11 -5.77
CA ILE A 109 4.64 12.87 -6.34
C ILE A 109 5.65 13.91 -5.82
N GLY A 110 5.21 15.15 -5.59
CA GLY A 110 6.06 16.34 -5.64
C GLY A 110 7.29 16.34 -4.74
N LYS A 111 8.48 16.32 -5.37
CA LYS A 111 9.88 16.52 -4.93
C LYS A 111 10.28 15.96 -3.57
#